data_AF-A0A2T1D3Q5-F1
#
_entry.id   AF-A0A2T1D3Q5-F1
#
_cell.length_a   1.000
_cell.length_b   1.000
_cell.length_c   1.000
_cell.angle_alpha   90.00
_cell.angle_beta   90.00
_cell.angle_gamma   90.00
#
_symmetry.space_group_name_H-M   'P 1'
#
loop_
_entity.id
_entity.type
_entity.pdbx_description
1 polymer ?
#
loop_
_entity_poly.entity_id
_entity_poly.type
_entity_poly.pdbx_seq_one_letter_code
_entity_poly.pdbx_strand_id
1 'polypeptide(L)'
;MNHFSFDELQRKDLFIALGLWVTVEFVSFVFFPAVALIDPGDRLKTWFLISVPLGLGGALLISASSRFVAMSHDRSAGNTKTLFLFLGQFGGWIGLLGILFPFFMVCSEFFSNLKI
;
A
#
# COMPACT_ATOMS: atom_id res chain seq x y z
N MET A 1 30.21 -6.89 0.08
CA MET A 1 29.31 -8.05 -0.08
C MET A 1 27.94 -7.61 0.42
N ASN A 2 26.87 -7.69 -0.40
CA ASN A 2 25.41 -7.63 -0.05
C ASN A 2 24.47 -6.97 -1.08
N HIS A 3 24.93 -6.44 -2.23
CA HIS A 3 24.00 -5.83 -3.20
C HIS A 3 22.91 -6.79 -3.73
N PHE A 4 23.25 -8.07 -3.93
CA PHE A 4 22.33 -9.07 -4.46
C PHE A 4 21.16 -9.38 -3.51
N SER A 5 21.36 -9.32 -2.19
CA SER A 5 20.31 -9.60 -1.21
C SER A 5 19.30 -8.45 -1.06
N PHE A 6 19.74 -7.20 -1.22
CA PHE A 6 18.86 -6.04 -1.07
C PHE A 6 17.94 -5.86 -2.27
N ASP A 7 18.44 -6.10 -3.48
CA ASP A 7 17.63 -5.97 -4.70
C ASP A 7 16.57 -7.08 -4.77
N GLU A 8 16.88 -8.29 -4.29
CA GLU A 8 15.91 -9.39 -4.22
C GLU A 8 14.81 -9.14 -3.17
N LEU A 9 15.19 -8.66 -1.98
CA LEU A 9 14.22 -8.27 -0.94
C LEU A 9 13.31 -7.14 -1.42
N GLN A 10 13.89 -6.11 -2.03
CA GLN A 10 13.16 -4.96 -2.56
C GLN A 10 12.17 -5.36 -3.65
N ARG A 11 12.62 -6.23 -4.57
CA ARG A 11 11.78 -6.75 -5.68
C ARG A 11 10.65 -7.60 -5.14
N LYS A 12 10.93 -8.45 -4.14
CA LYS A 12 9.92 -9.27 -3.47
C LYS A 12 8.87 -8.39 -2.78
N ASP A 13 9.29 -7.39 -2.00
CA ASP A 13 8.36 -6.49 -1.30
C ASP A 13 7.52 -5.67 -2.27
N LEU A 14 8.11 -5.23 -3.39
CA LEU A 14 7.36 -4.56 -4.46
C LEU A 14 6.27 -5.47 -5.04
N PHE A 15 6.60 -6.72 -5.38
CA PHE A 15 5.60 -7.65 -5.94
C PHE A 15 4.54 -8.06 -4.92
N ILE A 16 4.90 -8.22 -3.65
CA ILE A 16 3.93 -8.46 -2.58
C ILE A 16 3.00 -7.25 -2.44
N ALA A 17 3.54 -6.04 -2.41
CA ALA A 17 2.76 -4.82 -2.31
C ALA A 17 1.81 -4.62 -3.51
N LEU A 18 2.31 -4.84 -4.73
CA LEU A 18 1.49 -4.80 -5.95
C LEU A 18 0.42 -5.89 -5.94
N GLY A 19 0.79 -7.12 -5.58
CA GLY A 19 -0.16 -8.23 -5.49
C GLY A 19 -1.25 -7.96 -4.44
N LEU A 20 -0.88 -7.39 -3.29
CA LEU A 20 -1.81 -6.98 -2.26
C LEU A 20 -2.76 -5.89 -2.79
N TRP A 21 -2.23 -4.85 -3.44
CA TRP A 21 -3.05 -3.79 -4.04
C TRP A 21 -4.05 -4.34 -5.05
N VAL A 22 -3.60 -5.15 -6.02
CA VAL A 22 -4.49 -5.74 -7.04
C VAL A 22 -5.55 -6.63 -6.40
N THR A 23 -5.18 -7.41 -5.39
CA THR A 23 -6.14 -8.27 -4.65
C THR A 23 -7.19 -7.41 -3.95
N VAL A 24 -6.76 -6.37 -3.24
CA VAL A 24 -7.65 -5.45 -2.53
C VAL A 24 -8.54 -4.71 -3.52
N GLU A 25 -8.01 -4.22 -4.62
CA GLU A 25 -8.75 -3.53 -5.68
C GLU A 25 -9.82 -4.43 -6.30
N PHE A 26 -9.48 -5.69 -6.58
CA PHE A 26 -10.42 -6.68 -7.09
C PHE A 26 -11.55 -6.96 -6.08
N VAL A 27 -11.22 -7.21 -4.82
CA VAL A 27 -12.24 -7.45 -3.79
C VAL A 27 -13.13 -6.21 -3.60
N SER A 28 -12.52 -5.02 -3.55
CA SER A 28 -13.20 -3.76 -3.31
C SER A 28 -14.12 -3.34 -4.45
N PHE A 29 -13.63 -3.32 -5.69
CA PHE A 29 -14.37 -2.73 -6.81
C PHE A 29 -15.05 -3.76 -7.72
N VAL A 30 -14.71 -5.05 -7.59
CA VAL A 30 -15.37 -6.11 -8.36
C VAL A 30 -16.26 -6.94 -7.45
N PHE A 31 -15.70 -7.55 -6.40
CA PHE A 31 -16.45 -8.50 -5.58
C PHE A 31 -17.58 -7.85 -4.78
N PHE A 32 -17.31 -6.78 -4.02
CA PHE A 32 -18.34 -6.15 -3.18
C PHE A 32 -19.53 -5.56 -3.96
N PRO A 33 -19.33 -4.84 -5.09
CA PRO A 33 -20.44 -4.42 -5.94
C PRO A 33 -21.17 -5.61 -6.58
N ALA A 34 -20.46 -6.67 -6.99
CA ALA A 34 -21.08 -7.83 -7.64
C ALA A 34 -22.04 -8.60 -6.72
N VAL A 35 -21.76 -8.64 -5.42
CA VAL A 35 -22.68 -9.23 -4.42
C VAL A 35 -23.70 -8.22 -3.87
N ALA A 36 -23.81 -7.04 -4.49
CA ALA A 36 -24.71 -5.95 -4.10
C ALA A 36 -24.55 -5.50 -2.62
N LEU A 37 -23.33 -5.63 -2.05
CA LEU A 37 -23.03 -5.12 -0.71
C LEU A 37 -22.89 -3.59 -0.70
N ILE A 38 -22.52 -3.00 -1.83
CA ILE A 38 -22.41 -1.55 -2.02
C ILE A 38 -22.96 -1.16 -3.40
N ASP A 39 -23.56 0.03 -3.49
CA ASP A 39 -23.96 0.65 -4.77
C ASP A 39 -23.30 2.03 -4.97
N PRO A 40 -22.01 2.04 -5.33
CA PRO A 40 -21.25 3.29 -5.48
C PRO A 40 -21.58 4.06 -6.77
N GLY A 41 -22.31 3.47 -7.72
CA GLY A 41 -22.64 4.10 -9.01
C GLY A 41 -21.42 4.67 -9.75
N ASP A 42 -21.50 5.93 -10.18
CA ASP A 42 -20.43 6.63 -10.89
C ASP A 42 -19.18 6.90 -10.04
N ARG A 43 -19.30 6.89 -8.70
CA ARG A 43 -18.17 7.15 -7.78
C ARG A 43 -17.10 6.06 -7.84
N LEU A 44 -17.49 4.82 -8.20
CA LEU A 44 -16.57 3.68 -8.32
C LEU A 44 -15.48 3.93 -9.38
N LYS A 45 -15.83 4.55 -10.52
CA LYS A 45 -14.86 4.87 -11.57
C LYS A 45 -13.83 5.89 -11.08
N THR A 46 -14.28 6.92 -10.37
CA THR A 46 -13.40 7.96 -9.80
C THR A 46 -12.46 7.36 -8.75
N TRP A 47 -12.98 6.50 -7.87
CA TRP A 47 -12.16 5.84 -6.85
C TRP A 47 -11.14 4.88 -7.47
N PHE A 48 -11.55 4.12 -8.49
CA PHE A 48 -10.63 3.29 -9.26
C PHE A 48 -9.51 4.12 -9.88
N LEU A 49 -9.85 5.23 -10.54
CA LEU A 49 -8.87 6.09 -11.21
C LEU A 49 -7.87 6.73 -10.22
N ILE A 50 -8.31 7.06 -9.01
CA ILE A 50 -7.44 7.55 -7.92
C ILE A 50 -6.62 6.40 -7.31
N SER A 51 -7.18 5.21 -7.22
CA SER A 51 -6.50 4.05 -6.62
C SER A 51 -5.30 3.58 -7.44
N VAL A 52 -5.31 3.74 -8.76
CA VAL A 52 -4.19 3.34 -9.63
C VAL A 52 -2.89 4.06 -9.28
N PRO A 53 -2.81 5.41 -9.30
CA PRO A 53 -1.58 6.10 -8.91
C PRO A 53 -1.23 5.89 -7.43
N LEU A 54 -2.22 5.74 -6.54
CA LEU A 54 -1.98 5.51 -5.12
C LEU A 54 -1.44 4.10 -4.82
N GLY A 55 -1.93 3.07 -5.52
CA GLY A 55 -1.49 1.69 -5.38
C GLY A 55 -0.11 1.47 -5.97
N LEU A 56 0.13 1.97 -7.19
CA LEU A 56 1.46 1.95 -7.82
C LEU A 56 2.47 2.77 -7.02
N GLY A 57 2.11 4.01 -6.66
CA GLY A 57 2.93 4.88 -5.83
C GLY A 57 3.21 4.26 -4.47
N GLY A 58 2.19 3.69 -3.82
CA GLY A 58 2.31 3.06 -2.52
C GLY A 58 3.22 1.82 -2.54
N ALA A 59 3.10 0.98 -3.57
CA ALA A 59 3.98 -0.18 -3.73
C ALA A 59 5.45 0.21 -3.94
N LEU A 60 5.71 1.25 -4.75
CA LEU A 60 7.06 1.82 -4.90
C LEU A 60 7.59 2.39 -3.57
N LEU A 61 6.71 3.03 -2.80
CA LEU A 61 7.08 3.65 -1.53
C LEU A 61 7.39 2.61 -0.44
N ILE A 62 6.65 1.49 -0.40
CA ILE A 62 6.99 0.32 0.43
C ILE A 62 8.33 -0.27 -0.01
N SER A 63 8.53 -0.47 -1.31
CA SER A 63 9.78 -0.99 -1.85
C SER A 63 10.99 -0.12 -1.45
N ALA A 64 10.86 1.21 -1.55
CA ALA A 64 11.89 2.15 -1.11
C ALA A 64 12.07 2.16 0.41
N SER A 65 10.98 2.07 1.17
CA SER A 65 10.97 1.97 2.64
C SER A 65 11.78 0.77 3.12
N SER A 66 11.59 -0.41 2.53
CA SER A 66 12.34 -1.62 2.87
C SER A 66 13.85 -1.42 2.72
N ARG A 67 14.31 -0.67 1.71
CA ARG A 67 15.74 -0.34 1.57
C ARG A 67 16.25 0.51 2.72
N PHE A 68 15.49 1.53 3.13
CA PHE A 68 15.89 2.41 4.23
C PHE A 68 15.95 1.67 5.56
N VAL A 69 14.99 0.78 5.84
CA VAL A 69 15.02 -0.08 7.03
C VAL A 69 16.23 -1.03 6.97
N ALA A 70 16.47 -1.68 5.84
CA ALA A 70 17.55 -2.66 5.72
C ALA A 70 18.94 -2.00 5.81
N MET A 71 19.13 -0.82 5.21
CA MET A 71 20.36 0.00 5.36
C MET A 71 20.61 0.47 6.79
N SER A 72 19.57 0.63 7.60
CA SER A 72 19.71 1.00 9.02
C SER A 72 20.24 -0.16 9.88
N HIS A 73 20.05 -1.40 9.43
CA HIS A 73 20.47 -2.60 10.13
C HIS A 73 21.98 -2.86 9.98
N ASP A 74 22.55 -2.49 8.82
CA ASP A 74 23.98 -2.63 8.50
C ASP A 74 24.86 -1.49 9.07
N ARG A 75 24.28 -0.39 9.56
CA ARG A 75 25.03 0.75 10.13
C ARG A 75 25.10 0.69 11.67
N SER A 76 26.33 0.81 12.20
CA SER A 76 26.61 0.96 13.63
C SER A 76 25.99 2.24 14.22
N ALA A 77 25.60 2.15 15.49
CA ALA A 77 24.75 3.09 16.22
C ALA A 77 25.11 4.58 16.05
N GLY A 78 24.09 5.41 15.77
CA GLY A 78 24.19 6.87 15.64
C GLY A 78 22.87 7.52 15.21
N ASN A 79 22.80 8.85 15.25
CA ASN A 79 21.60 9.65 14.92
C ASN A 79 21.08 9.40 13.48
N THR A 80 21.97 9.03 12.56
CA THR A 80 21.64 8.67 11.18
C THR A 80 20.86 7.36 11.07
N LYS A 81 21.09 6.37 11.96
CA LYS A 81 20.33 5.12 12.01
C LYS A 81 18.86 5.37 12.35
N THR A 82 18.60 6.24 13.31
CA THR A 82 17.24 6.61 13.73
C THR A 82 16.47 7.29 12.59
N LEU A 83 17.13 8.18 11.85
CA LEU A 83 16.52 8.83 10.67
C LEU A 83 16.14 7.82 9.58
N PHE A 84 17.04 6.88 9.24
CA PHE A 84 16.74 5.85 8.23
C PHE A 84 15.59 4.92 8.64
N LEU A 85 15.52 4.54 9.93
CA LEU A 85 14.40 3.78 10.46
C LEU A 85 13.08 4.56 10.37
N PHE A 86 13.11 5.85 10.69
CA PHE A 86 11.93 6.71 10.63
C PHE A 86 11.45 6.87 9.18
N LEU A 87 12.34 7.22 8.25
CA LEU A 87 12.05 7.32 6.81
C LEU A 87 11.53 6.00 6.25
N GLY A 88 12.13 4.88 6.65
CA GLY A 88 11.66 3.54 6.32
C GLY A 88 10.24 3.32 6.84
N GLN A 89 10.00 3.42 8.14
CA GLN A 89 8.68 3.16 8.72
C GLN A 89 7.61 4.09 8.18
N PHE A 90 7.84 5.41 8.16
CA PHE A 90 6.86 6.37 7.63
C PHE A 90 6.56 6.10 6.16
N GLY A 91 7.57 5.78 5.36
CA GLY A 91 7.36 5.39 3.97
C GLY A 91 6.51 4.13 3.86
N GLY A 92 6.78 3.11 4.66
CA GLY A 92 6.00 1.88 4.66
C GLY A 92 4.53 2.12 4.99
N TRP A 93 4.25 2.98 5.97
CA TRP A 93 2.89 3.32 6.39
C TRP A 93 2.14 4.13 5.33
N ILE A 94 2.77 5.16 4.74
CA ILE A 94 2.16 5.95 3.67
C ILE A 94 1.88 5.06 2.46
N GLY A 95 2.82 4.18 2.12
CA GLY A 95 2.63 3.23 1.02
C GLY A 95 1.50 2.24 1.28
N LEU A 96 1.38 1.73 2.51
CA LEU A 96 0.28 0.86 2.91
C LEU A 96 -1.08 1.57 2.81
N LEU A 97 -1.17 2.83 3.24
CA LEU A 97 -2.40 3.63 3.10
C LEU A 97 -2.82 3.79 1.63
N GLY A 98 -1.86 4.01 0.73
CA GLY A 98 -2.12 4.07 -0.71
C GLY A 98 -2.65 2.76 -1.28
N ILE A 99 -2.07 1.64 -0.87
CA ILE A 99 -2.48 0.28 -1.29
C ILE A 99 -3.87 -0.08 -0.75
N LEU A 100 -4.19 0.32 0.48
CA LEU A 100 -5.46 0.02 1.14
C LEU A 100 -6.57 1.03 0.80
N PHE A 101 -6.28 2.07 0.02
CA PHE A 101 -7.26 3.07 -0.39
C PHE A 101 -8.58 2.47 -0.94
N PRO A 102 -8.57 1.48 -1.86
CA PRO A 102 -9.80 0.86 -2.37
C PRO A 102 -10.67 0.28 -1.24
N PHE A 103 -10.03 -0.35 -0.26
CA PHE A 103 -10.71 -0.95 0.89
C PHE A 103 -11.39 0.12 1.76
N PHE A 104 -10.67 1.20 2.07
CA PHE A 104 -11.22 2.30 2.86
C PHE A 104 -12.44 2.95 2.21
N MET A 105 -12.39 3.17 0.89
CA MET A 105 -13.51 3.78 0.17
C MET A 105 -14.77 2.91 0.22
N VAL A 106 -14.61 1.60 0.00
CA VAL A 106 -15.73 0.66 0.05
C VAL A 106 -16.27 0.50 1.46
N CYS A 107 -15.42 0.40 2.48
CA CYS A 107 -15.87 0.37 3.87
C CYS A 107 -16.65 1.65 4.22
N SER A 108 -16.14 2.83 3.84
CA SER A 108 -16.83 4.10 4.06
C SER A 108 -18.23 4.11 3.43
N GLU A 109 -18.34 3.61 2.18
CA GLU A 109 -19.62 3.52 1.48
C GLU A 109 -20.57 2.53 2.18
N PHE A 110 -20.06 1.36 2.57
CA PHE A 110 -20.83 0.36 3.31
C PHE A 110 -21.39 0.91 4.63
N PHE A 111 -20.55 1.57 5.44
CA PHE A 111 -20.99 2.18 6.70
C PHE A 111 -21.93 3.37 6.50
N SER A 112 -21.77 4.16 5.43
CA SER A 112 -22.70 5.25 5.14
C SER A 112 -24.09 4.78 4.72
N ASN A 113 -24.19 3.58 4.16
CA ASN A 113 -25.45 2.97 3.74
C ASN A 113 -26.11 2.14 4.85
N LEU A 114 -25.37 1.81 5.92
CA LEU A 114 -25.91 1.28 7.17
C LEU A 114 -26.72 2.37 7.89
N LYS A 115 -28.02 2.43 7.60
CA LYS A 115 -28.98 3.12 8.46
C LYS A 115 -29.10 2.34 9.77
N ILE A 116 -28.37 2.77 10.79
CA ILE A 116 -28.62 2.39 12.19
C ILE A 116 -29.76 3.27 12.72
#